data_AF-A0A2P4TH10-F1
#
_entry.id   AF-A0A2P4TH10-F1
#
_cell.length_a   1.000
_cell.length_b   1.000
_cell.length_c   1.000
_cell.angle_alpha   90.00
_cell.angle_beta   90.00
_cell.angle_gamma   90.00
#
_symmetry.space_group_name_H-M   'P 1'
#
loop_
_entity.id
_entity.type
_entity.pdbx_description
1 polymer ?
#
loop_
_entity_poly.entity_id
_entity_poly.type
_entity_poly.pdbx_seq_one_letter_code
_entity_poly.pdbx_strand_id
1 'polypeptide(L)'
;AQSLWLPHCGAVDVHFTGMADCFRQTMKNKGVLGLWSGLTPSLLKIVPYFGVMFSTFEFCKRVCLYRNGYIESPLSYKLTPGVDQSLLPQELRELKRLRRENFEPRKSAVEN
;
A
#
# COMPACT_ATOMS: atom_id res chain seq x y z
N ALA A 1 -37.96 -4.66 -18.42
CA ALA A 1 -39.07 -5.60 -18.21
C ALA A 1 -39.72 -5.28 -16.88
N GLN A 2 -40.83 -4.55 -16.89
CA GLN A 2 -41.66 -4.35 -15.69
C GLN A 2 -42.41 -5.67 -15.45
N SER A 3 -42.09 -6.37 -14.36
CA SER A 3 -42.82 -7.55 -13.92
C SER A 3 -44.09 -7.12 -13.17
N LEU A 4 -45.21 -7.73 -13.53
CA LEU A 4 -46.58 -7.34 -13.17
C LEU A 4 -46.99 -7.57 -11.69
N TRP A 5 -46.07 -8.01 -10.82
CA TRP A 5 -46.43 -8.71 -9.57
C TRP A 5 -45.74 -8.22 -8.28
N LEU A 6 -45.01 -7.11 -8.29
CA LEU A 6 -44.47 -6.55 -7.05
C LEU A 6 -45.25 -5.31 -6.57
N PRO A 7 -45.65 -5.24 -5.30
CA PRO A 7 -46.31 -4.07 -4.72
C PRO A 7 -45.43 -2.82 -4.86
N HIS A 8 -46.11 -1.71 -5.11
CA HIS A 8 -45.64 -0.43 -5.65
C HIS A 8 -44.76 0.39 -4.69
N CYS A 9 -43.68 -0.19 -4.17
CA CYS A 9 -42.71 0.48 -3.33
C CYS A 9 -41.29 0.28 -3.87
N GLY A 10 -40.98 0.85 -5.04
CA GLY A 10 -39.57 1.03 -5.44
C GLY A 10 -39.21 0.92 -6.92
N ALA A 11 -40.13 0.61 -7.83
CA ALA A 11 -39.83 0.62 -9.25
C ALA A 11 -39.85 2.07 -9.78
N VAL A 12 -38.67 2.63 -10.05
CA VAL A 12 -38.54 3.89 -10.77
C VAL A 12 -38.83 3.61 -12.24
N ASP A 13 -39.96 4.10 -12.75
CA ASP A 13 -40.42 3.99 -14.15
C ASP A 13 -39.57 4.82 -15.14
N VAL A 14 -38.25 4.64 -15.11
CA VAL A 14 -37.35 5.36 -16.01
C VAL A 14 -36.82 4.37 -17.03
N HIS A 15 -37.37 4.49 -18.24
CA HIS A 15 -36.94 3.72 -19.40
C HIS A 15 -35.70 4.39 -20.00
N PHE A 16 -34.56 3.68 -19.97
CA PHE A 16 -33.32 4.16 -20.57
C PHE A 16 -33.10 3.45 -21.91
N THR A 17 -32.92 4.21 -22.98
CA THR A 17 -32.63 3.62 -24.31
C THR A 17 -31.15 3.21 -24.44
N GLY A 18 -30.26 3.79 -23.62
CA GLY A 18 -28.84 3.45 -23.58
C GLY A 18 -28.05 4.16 -22.47
N MET A 19 -26.76 3.88 -22.34
CA MET A 19 -25.90 4.44 -21.27
C MET A 19 -25.82 5.99 -21.32
N ALA A 20 -25.70 6.56 -22.52
CA ALA A 20 -25.62 8.02 -22.70
C ALA A 20 -26.94 8.73 -22.34
N ASP A 21 -28.08 8.11 -22.65
CA ASP A 21 -29.41 8.60 -22.28
C ASP A 21 -29.62 8.53 -20.76
N CYS A 22 -29.18 7.43 -20.13
CA CYS A 22 -29.15 7.29 -18.67
C CYS A 22 -28.30 8.37 -17.99
N PHE A 23 -27.09 8.64 -18.49
CA PHE A 23 -26.24 9.70 -17.96
C PHE A 23 -26.89 11.08 -18.09
N ARG A 24 -27.46 11.40 -19.26
CA ARG A 24 -28.13 12.68 -19.51
C ARG A 24 -29.37 12.88 -18.64
N GLN A 25 -30.21 11.85 -18.50
CA GLN A 25 -31.38 11.90 -17.61
C GLN A 25 -30.97 12.01 -16.13
N THR A 26 -29.93 11.29 -15.71
CA THR A 26 -29.41 11.37 -14.33
C THR A 26 -28.88 12.77 -14.02
N MET A 27 -28.10 13.37 -14.92
CA MET A 27 -27.63 14.75 -14.75
C MET A 27 -28.77 15.77 -14.71
N LYS A 28 -29.82 15.59 -15.52
CA LYS A 28 -30.97 16.50 -15.54
C LYS A 28 -31.82 16.39 -14.27
N ASN A 29 -32.00 15.18 -13.73
CA ASN A 29 -32.90 14.94 -12.60
C ASN A 29 -32.22 15.09 -11.23
N LYS A 30 -30.94 14.67 -11.11
CA LYS A 30 -30.19 14.69 -9.84
C LYS A 30 -29.00 15.65 -9.82
N GLY A 31 -28.68 16.29 -10.95
CA GLY A 31 -27.52 17.17 -11.07
C GLY A 31 -26.18 16.43 -11.05
N VAL A 32 -25.09 17.19 -11.06
CA VAL A 32 -23.71 16.65 -11.01
C VAL A 32 -23.47 15.89 -9.71
N LEU A 33 -23.99 16.37 -8.57
CA LEU A 33 -23.85 15.73 -7.26
C LEU A 33 -24.52 14.36 -7.18
N GLY A 34 -25.55 14.11 -7.98
CA GLY A 34 -26.21 12.79 -8.08
C GLY A 34 -25.27 11.68 -8.55
N LEU A 35 -24.25 12.00 -9.37
CA LEU A 35 -23.22 11.06 -9.79
C LEU A 35 -22.26 10.68 -8.66
N TRP A 36 -22.07 11.56 -7.68
CA TRP A 36 -21.16 11.37 -6.54
C TRP A 36 -21.83 10.76 -5.31
N SER A 37 -23.16 10.64 -5.32
CA SER A 37 -23.98 10.07 -4.23
C SER A 37 -23.52 8.68 -3.74
N GLY A 38 -22.92 7.87 -4.61
CA GLY A 38 -22.41 6.53 -4.26
C GLY A 38 -20.90 6.49 -3.97
N LEU A 39 -20.16 7.53 -4.36
CA LEU A 39 -18.71 7.56 -4.18
C LEU A 39 -18.34 7.85 -2.73
N THR A 40 -19.05 8.77 -2.06
CA THR A 40 -18.82 9.13 -0.66
C THR A 40 -18.86 7.92 0.28
N PRO A 41 -19.91 7.08 0.31
CA PRO A 41 -19.91 5.88 1.17
C PRO A 41 -18.84 4.85 0.79
N SER A 42 -18.50 4.74 -0.51
CA SER A 42 -17.42 3.87 -0.98
C SER A 42 -16.05 4.34 -0.46
N LEU A 43 -15.78 5.64 -0.53
CA LEU A 43 -14.55 6.26 -0.03
C LEU A 43 -14.46 6.16 1.49
N LEU A 44 -15.56 6.42 2.21
CA LEU A 44 -15.61 6.28 3.67
C LEU A 44 -15.22 4.86 4.13
N LYS A 45 -15.56 3.84 3.34
CA LYS A 45 -15.13 2.46 3.61
C LYS A 45 -13.65 2.22 3.30
N ILE A 46 -13.14 2.79 2.22
CA ILE A 46 -11.80 2.46 1.71
C ILE A 46 -10.68 3.23 2.41
N VAL A 47 -10.95 4.45 2.86
CA VAL A 47 -10.00 5.30 3.58
C VAL A 47 -9.43 4.63 4.84
N PRO A 48 -10.23 4.10 5.78
CA PRO A 48 -9.68 3.45 6.97
C PRO A 48 -8.91 2.17 6.63
N TYR A 49 -9.34 1.42 5.61
CA TYR A 49 -8.63 0.24 5.14
C TYR A 49 -7.19 0.58 4.70
N PHE A 50 -7.06 1.58 3.82
CA PHE A 50 -5.74 2.04 3.40
C PHE A 50 -4.96 2.67 4.55
N GLY A 51 -5.62 3.41 5.44
CA GLY A 51 -4.99 4.00 6.63
C GLY A 51 -4.31 2.94 7.50
N VAL A 52 -5.00 1.83 7.81
CA VAL A 52 -4.44 0.73 8.60
C VAL A 52 -3.32 0.02 7.84
N MET A 53 -3.50 -0.23 6.55
CA MET A 53 -2.49 -0.89 5.70
C MET A 53 -1.18 -0.09 5.67
N PHE A 54 -1.24 1.21 5.38
CA PHE A 54 -0.05 2.07 5.35
C PHE A 54 0.57 2.25 6.73
N SER A 55 -0.25 2.40 7.77
CA SER A 55 0.25 2.54 9.15
C SER A 55 1.01 1.29 9.59
N THR A 56 0.46 0.11 9.32
CA THR A 56 1.09 -1.17 9.67
C THR A 56 2.37 -1.37 8.87
N PHE A 57 2.34 -1.07 7.58
CA PHE A 57 3.52 -1.17 6.72
C PHE A 57 4.67 -0.26 7.21
N GLU A 58 4.38 1.02 7.48
CA GLU A 58 5.38 1.96 8.00
C GLU A 58 5.91 1.54 9.36
N PHE A 59 5.05 1.04 10.25
CA PHE A 59 5.45 0.54 11.55
C PHE A 59 6.41 -0.66 11.41
N CYS A 60 6.02 -1.68 10.64
CA CYS A 60 6.86 -2.85 10.38
C CYS A 60 8.20 -2.46 9.74
N LYS A 61 8.19 -1.56 8.76
CA LYS A 61 9.40 -1.05 8.12
C LYS A 61 10.34 -0.40 9.14
N ARG A 62 9.83 0.48 10.01
CA ARG A 62 10.63 1.15 11.04
C ARG A 62 11.23 0.15 12.03
N VAL A 63 10.46 -0.85 12.46
CA VAL A 63 10.94 -1.90 13.36
C VAL A 63 12.06 -2.71 12.71
N CYS A 64 11.90 -3.12 11.45
CA CYS A 64 12.94 -3.85 10.72
C CYS A 64 14.22 -3.02 10.55
N LEU A 65 14.10 -1.74 10.20
CA LEU A 65 15.25 -0.86 10.01
C LEU A 65 15.98 -0.58 11.33
N TYR A 66 15.25 -0.43 12.44
CA TYR A 66 15.84 -0.31 13.78
C TYR A 66 16.60 -1.58 14.19
N ARG A 67 16.02 -2.77 14.00
CA ARG A 67 16.70 -4.05 14.30
C ARG A 67 17.95 -4.29 13.48
N ASN A 68 17.98 -3.78 12.24
CA ASN A 68 19.14 -3.86 11.37
C ASN A 68 20.19 -2.77 11.65
N GLY A 69 19.94 -1.86 12.60
CA GLY A 69 20.86 -0.79 12.97
C GLY A 69 20.92 0.38 11.98
N TYR A 70 19.98 0.47 11.04
CA TYR A 70 19.93 1.54 10.03
C TYR A 70 19.36 2.86 10.55
N ILE A 71 18.63 2.81 11.67
CA ILE A 71 17.97 3.97 12.29
C ILE A 71 18.25 3.95 13.80
N GLU A 72 18.49 5.13 14.38
CA GLU A 72 18.74 5.32 15.82
C GLU A 72 17.51 5.00 16.70
N SER A 73 16.31 5.31 16.23
CA SER A 73 15.07 5.12 17.00
C SER A 73 13.85 4.82 16.12
N PRO A 74 12.88 4.03 16.60
CA PRO A 74 11.66 3.73 15.85
C PRO A 74 10.75 4.96 15.64
N LEU A 75 10.96 6.03 16.42
CA LEU A 75 10.18 7.28 16.32
C LEU A 75 10.77 8.30 15.34
N SER A 76 12.09 8.30 15.12
CA SER A 76 12.78 9.29 14.28
C SER A 76 13.46 8.61 13.10
N TYR A 77 13.14 9.00 11.86
CA TYR A 77 13.74 8.43 10.64
C TYR A 77 15.18 8.92 10.38
N LYS A 78 15.92 9.27 11.44
CA LYS A 78 17.32 9.68 11.32
C LYS A 78 18.17 8.44 11.09
N LEU A 79 18.88 8.43 9.96
CA LEU A 79 19.82 7.38 9.63
C LEU A 79 20.97 7.38 10.64
N THR A 80 21.41 6.20 11.03
CA THR A 80 22.59 6.01 11.89
C THR A 80 23.83 6.56 11.16
N PRO A 81 24.54 7.56 11.73
CA PRO A 81 25.74 8.10 11.10
C PRO A 81 26.84 7.03 11.02
N GLY A 82 27.50 6.92 9.87
CA GLY A 82 28.60 5.96 9.66
C GLY A 82 28.17 4.56 9.20
N VAL A 83 26.86 4.30 9.06
CA VAL A 83 26.37 3.08 8.39
C VAL A 83 26.22 3.37 6.89
N ASP A 84 27.04 2.74 6.06
CA ASP A 84 26.90 2.84 4.61
C ASP A 84 25.67 2.05 4.13
N GLN A 85 24.65 2.79 3.69
CA GLN A 85 23.39 2.24 3.18
C GLN A 85 23.41 2.00 1.67
N SER A 86 24.51 2.35 1.00
CA SER A 86 24.64 2.25 -0.46
C SER A 86 24.92 0.81 -0.90
N LEU A 87 25.36 -0.05 0.02
CA LEU A 87 25.70 -1.43 -0.27
C LEU A 87 24.45 -2.26 -0.58
N LEU A 88 24.37 -2.70 -1.83
CA LEU A 88 23.33 -3.62 -2.29
C LEU A 88 23.53 -5.00 -1.62
N PRO A 89 22.47 -5.83 -1.48
CA PRO A 89 22.58 -7.15 -0.83
C PRO A 89 23.57 -8.11 -1.51
N GLN A 90 23.88 -7.90 -2.79
CA GLN A 90 24.90 -8.65 -3.51
C GLN A 90 26.32 -8.27 -3.07
N GLU A 91 26.61 -6.97 -2.99
CA GLU A 91 27.90 -6.44 -2.52
C GLU A 91 28.17 -6.90 -1.09
N LEU A 92 27.12 -6.93 -0.25
CA LEU A 92 27.21 -7.37 1.13
C LEU A 92 27.48 -8.88 1.25
N ARG A 93 26.99 -9.69 0.30
CA ARG A 93 27.32 -11.12 0.20
C ARG A 93 28.76 -11.32 -0.23
N GLU A 94 29.23 -10.59 -1.23
CA GLU A 94 30.62 -10.65 -1.69
C GLU A 94 31.58 -10.20 -0.59
N LEU A 95 31.30 -9.10 0.12
CA LEU A 95 32.09 -8.67 1.27
C LEU A 95 32.12 -9.72 2.38
N LYS A 96 30.99 -10.38 2.66
CA LYS A 96 30.93 -11.44 3.67
C LYS A 96 31.71 -12.69 3.22
N ARG A 97 31.72 -12.99 1.92
CA ARG A 97 32.53 -14.06 1.32
C ARG A 97 34.02 -13.73 1.43
N LEU A 98 34.43 -12.54 1.01
CA LEU A 98 35.81 -12.06 1.11
C LEU A 98 36.31 -12.03 2.56
N ARG A 99 35.47 -11.61 3.51
CA ARG A 99 35.83 -11.63 4.94
C ARG A 99 36.06 -13.06 5.45
N ARG A 100 35.20 -14.00 5.07
CA ARG A 100 35.32 -15.42 5.46
C ARG A 100 36.58 -16.03 4.84
N GLU A 101 36.83 -15.77 3.56
CA GLU A 101 38.00 -16.25 2.83
C GLU A 101 39.31 -15.64 3.32
N ASN A 102 39.34 -14.43 3.89
CA ASN A 102 40.56 -13.84 4.48
C ASN A 102 40.82 -14.32 5.93
N PHE A 103 39.77 -14.71 6.66
CA PHE A 103 39.90 -15.11 8.06
C PHE A 103 40.36 -16.57 8.24
N GLU A 104 39.98 -17.46 7.31
CA GLU A 104 40.39 -18.88 7.30
C GLU A 104 41.88 -19.13 6.98
N PRO A 105 42.52 -18.54 5.95
CA PRO A 105 43.93 -18.78 5.63
C PRO A 105 44.89 -18.26 6.71
N ARG A 106 44.45 -17.30 7.53
CA ARG A 106 45.25 -16.80 8.66
C ARG A 106 45.29 -17.77 9.84
N LYS A 107 44.30 -18.65 9.99
CA LYS A 107 44.30 -19.68 11.05
C LYS A 107 45.24 -20.82 10.71
N SER A 108 45.23 -21.30 9.46
CA SER A 108 46.13 -22.37 8.99
C SER A 108 47.60 -21.95 8.91
N ALA A 109 47.90 -20.66 8.74
CA ALA A 109 49.27 -20.14 8.76
C ALA A 109 49.85 -19.91 10.19
N VAL A 110 49.00 -19.91 11.23
CA VAL A 110 49.43 -19.72 12.64
C VAL A 110 49.49 -21.06 13.39
N GLU A 111 48.93 -22.13 12.83
CA GLU A 111 48.90 -23.49 13.42
C GLU A 111 50.02 -24.41 12.91
N ASN A 112 51.06 -23.87 12.26
CA ASN A 112 52.28 -24.59 11.86
C ASN A 112 53.53 -24.06 12.58
#